data_AF-A0A968X230-F1
#
_entry.id   AF-A0A968X230-F1
#
_cell.length_a   1.000
_cell.length_b   1.000
_cell.length_c   1.000
_cell.angle_alpha   90.00
_cell.angle_beta   90.00
_cell.angle_gamma   90.00
#
_symmetry.space_group_name_H-M   'P 1'
#
loop_
_entity.id
_entity.type
_entity.pdbx_description
1 polymer ?
#
loop_
_entity_poly.entity_id
_entity_poly.type
_entity_poly.pdbx_seq_one_letter_code
_entity_poly.pdbx_strand_id
1 'polypeptide(L)'
;MFSRGSDYVEAQGQVADAAYTLLNPLFRNPDGTPIDYAPGAGVSYLTSTSITPDYAHFGNSLQTVARLAKANIGSNPLRVACIDVGGGWDTHDNQGLTDWGGNARFPRLVTNLSTNLKAFCDDMNADPAWRGHYTIVVVSEFGRVLYQNDSGGCDHGAGNVLLLIGSGGNVNGGQVYGNWPGLQKLGFNDGLNITTDYRTVLADVLFNRMGATKDQINTSIFPGLNFGGPLGYTDLGLLNQQAPSVGAHKAFIPAVNR
;
A
#
# COMPACT_ATOMS: atom_id res chain seq x y z
N MET A 1 -29.97 -35.04 -13.88
CA MET A 1 -29.54 -35.04 -12.46
C MET A 1 -28.23 -34.28 -12.41
N PHE A 2 -28.23 -33.05 -11.92
CA PHE A 2 -26.97 -32.31 -11.70
C PHE A 2 -26.24 -33.00 -10.54
N SER A 3 -24.99 -33.41 -10.77
CA SER A 3 -24.16 -34.00 -9.72
C SER A 3 -23.87 -32.90 -8.69
N ARG A 4 -24.45 -33.01 -7.49
CA ARG A 4 -24.01 -32.22 -6.33
C ARG A 4 -22.50 -32.46 -6.14
N GLY A 5 -21.73 -31.41 -5.89
CA GLY A 5 -20.32 -31.47 -5.50
C GLY A 5 -19.30 -31.00 -6.53
N SER A 6 -19.68 -30.42 -7.68
CA SER A 6 -18.71 -30.17 -8.76
C SER A 6 -18.90 -28.91 -9.61
N ASP A 7 -19.96 -28.12 -9.39
CA ASP A 7 -20.09 -26.86 -10.11
C ASP A 7 -19.21 -25.76 -9.47
N TYR A 8 -18.89 -24.74 -10.28
CA TYR A 8 -18.03 -23.63 -9.86
C TYR A 8 -18.57 -22.93 -8.60
N VAL A 9 -19.90 -22.80 -8.47
CA VAL A 9 -20.52 -22.09 -7.35
C VAL A 9 -20.31 -22.84 -6.05
N GLU A 10 -20.49 -24.15 -6.05
CA GLU A 10 -20.25 -25.00 -4.88
C GLU A 10 -18.76 -25.01 -4.49
N ALA A 11 -17.85 -25.06 -5.47
CA ALA A 11 -16.41 -24.97 -5.21
C ALA A 11 -16.03 -23.62 -4.58
N GLN A 12 -16.56 -22.50 -5.10
CA GLN A 12 -16.35 -21.18 -4.48
C GLN A 12 -16.98 -21.10 -3.09
N GLY A 13 -18.14 -21.74 -2.87
CA GLY A 13 -18.80 -21.83 -1.56
C GLY A 13 -17.94 -22.56 -0.53
N GLN A 14 -17.32 -23.69 -0.91
CA GLN A 14 -16.40 -24.43 -0.04
C GLN A 14 -15.15 -23.61 0.31
N VAL A 15 -14.59 -22.88 -0.66
CA VAL A 15 -13.44 -21.98 -0.42
C VAL A 15 -13.82 -20.86 0.54
N ALA A 16 -14.99 -20.24 0.36
CA ALA A 16 -15.50 -19.18 1.22
C ALA A 16 -15.77 -19.67 2.65
N ASP A 17 -16.37 -20.86 2.82
CA ASP A 17 -16.63 -21.46 4.12
C ASP A 17 -15.34 -21.85 4.86
N ALA A 18 -14.36 -22.40 4.14
CA ALA A 18 -13.04 -22.68 4.71
C ALA A 18 -12.33 -21.39 5.16
N ALA A 19 -12.39 -20.34 4.34
CA ALA A 19 -11.84 -19.03 4.71
C ALA A 19 -12.56 -18.43 5.93
N TYR A 20 -13.89 -18.52 5.98
CA TYR A 20 -14.67 -18.08 7.13
C TYR A 20 -14.28 -18.85 8.39
N THR A 21 -14.18 -20.18 8.32
CA THR A 21 -13.79 -21.03 9.46
C THR A 21 -12.39 -20.68 9.98
N LEU A 22 -11.46 -20.38 9.07
CA LEU A 22 -10.10 -19.96 9.42
C LEU A 22 -10.06 -18.58 10.10
N LEU A 23 -10.84 -17.62 9.60
CA LEU A 23 -10.77 -16.23 10.01
C LEU A 23 -11.68 -15.90 11.19
N ASN A 24 -12.85 -16.54 11.28
CA ASN A 24 -13.89 -16.20 12.26
C ASN A 24 -13.40 -16.18 13.72
N PRO A 25 -12.59 -17.14 14.20
CA PRO A 25 -12.05 -17.12 15.56
C PRO A 25 -11.17 -15.90 15.86
N LEU A 26 -10.63 -15.24 14.83
CA LEU A 26 -9.91 -14.00 15.04
C LEU A 26 -10.82 -12.84 15.32
N PHE A 27 -12.00 -12.77 14.70
CA PHE A 27 -12.88 -11.61 14.74
C PHE A 27 -14.04 -11.78 15.72
N ARG A 28 -14.36 -13.02 16.11
CA ARG A 28 -15.49 -13.34 16.97
C ARG A 28 -15.12 -14.38 18.03
N ASN A 29 -15.65 -14.19 19.23
CA ASN A 29 -15.64 -15.19 20.29
C ASN A 29 -16.52 -16.39 19.91
N PRO A 30 -16.41 -17.54 20.59
CA PRO A 30 -17.26 -18.71 20.35
C PRO A 30 -18.77 -18.44 20.47
N ASP A 31 -19.16 -17.42 21.24
CA ASP A 31 -20.56 -16.97 21.40
C ASP A 31 -21.03 -16.01 20.27
N GLY A 32 -20.16 -15.73 19.30
CA GLY A 32 -20.44 -14.85 18.16
C GLY A 32 -20.19 -13.36 18.41
N THR A 33 -19.86 -12.95 19.64
CA THR A 33 -19.55 -11.54 19.95
C THR A 33 -18.25 -11.10 19.28
N PRO A 34 -18.15 -9.86 18.77
CA PRO A 34 -16.92 -9.37 18.16
C PRO A 34 -15.75 -9.33 19.16
N ILE A 35 -14.56 -9.67 18.70
CA ILE A 35 -13.33 -9.45 19.43
C ILE A 35 -12.76 -8.11 18.97
N ASP A 36 -12.50 -7.20 19.91
CA ASP A 36 -11.80 -5.96 19.62
C ASP A 36 -10.31 -6.21 19.40
N TYR A 37 -9.77 -5.64 18.33
CA TYR A 37 -8.34 -5.62 18.13
C TYR A 37 -7.74 -4.42 18.86
N ALA A 38 -6.78 -4.66 19.74
CA ALA A 38 -6.02 -3.63 20.42
C ALA A 38 -4.66 -3.44 19.72
N PRO A 39 -4.46 -2.34 18.97
CA PRO A 39 -3.17 -2.03 18.38
C PRO A 39 -2.07 -1.92 19.44
N GLY A 40 -0.85 -2.32 19.08
CA GLY A 40 0.31 -2.16 19.93
C GLY A 40 0.62 -0.70 20.24
N ALA A 41 1.28 -0.45 21.38
CA ALA A 41 1.74 0.88 21.80
C ALA A 41 0.64 1.97 21.89
N GLY A 42 -0.63 1.59 22.07
CA GLY A 42 -1.74 2.55 22.21
C GLY A 42 -2.07 3.31 20.92
N VAL A 43 -1.69 2.75 19.77
CA VAL A 43 -1.96 3.33 18.46
C VAL A 43 -3.46 3.35 18.17
N SER A 44 -3.92 4.43 17.53
CA SER A 44 -5.29 4.56 17.03
C SER A 44 -5.30 4.74 15.52
N TYR A 45 -6.05 3.89 14.84
CA TYR A 45 -6.40 4.08 13.43
C TYR A 45 -7.60 5.04 13.33
N LEU A 46 -7.65 5.84 12.26
CA LEU A 46 -8.82 6.66 11.95
C LEU A 46 -9.90 5.77 11.35
N THR A 47 -10.75 5.20 12.21
CA THR A 47 -11.84 4.27 11.84
C THR A 47 -13.23 4.89 11.99
N SER A 48 -13.32 6.13 12.47
CA SER A 48 -14.60 6.82 12.65
C SER A 48 -15.17 7.30 11.32
N THR A 49 -16.48 7.11 11.13
CA THR A 49 -17.26 7.63 10.00
C THR A 49 -17.74 9.07 10.22
N SER A 50 -17.50 9.65 11.40
CA SER A 50 -18.04 10.96 11.81
C SER A 50 -17.55 12.15 10.98
N ILE A 51 -16.49 11.98 10.18
CA ILE A 51 -15.93 13.05 9.32
C ILE A 51 -16.30 12.83 7.85
N THR A 52 -16.22 11.61 7.32
CA THR A 52 -16.96 11.09 6.13
C THR A 52 -16.88 9.55 6.14
N PRO A 53 -17.85 8.82 5.55
CA PRO A 53 -17.81 7.36 5.46
C PRO A 53 -16.55 6.80 4.79
N ASP A 54 -16.01 7.50 3.79
CA ASP A 54 -14.82 7.07 3.03
C ASP A 54 -13.55 7.06 3.89
N TYR A 55 -13.46 7.88 4.94
CA TYR A 55 -12.26 7.96 5.78
C TYR A 55 -12.04 6.70 6.63
N ALA A 56 -13.14 6.12 7.13
CA ALA A 56 -13.07 4.95 7.99
C ALA A 56 -12.56 3.70 7.26
N HIS A 57 -12.81 3.59 5.95
CA HIS A 57 -12.48 2.40 5.18
C HIS A 57 -11.00 2.05 5.28
N PHE A 58 -10.11 3.01 4.98
CA PHE A 58 -8.67 2.77 4.96
C PHE A 58 -8.11 2.37 6.33
N GLY A 59 -8.54 3.07 7.38
CA GLY A 59 -8.16 2.75 8.76
C GLY A 59 -8.60 1.36 9.19
N ASN A 60 -9.85 0.99 8.90
CA ASN A 60 -10.40 -0.35 9.21
C ASN A 60 -9.67 -1.45 8.42
N SER A 61 -9.37 -1.20 7.14
CA SER A 61 -8.62 -2.13 6.29
C SER A 61 -7.20 -2.37 6.82
N LEU A 62 -6.47 -1.31 7.19
CA LEU A 62 -5.13 -1.44 7.77
C LEU A 62 -5.15 -2.12 9.14
N GLN A 63 -6.12 -1.79 9.99
CA GLN A 63 -6.31 -2.44 11.28
C GLN A 63 -6.57 -3.95 11.11
N THR A 64 -7.39 -4.32 10.11
CA THR A 64 -7.68 -5.71 9.77
C THR A 64 -6.43 -6.44 9.30
N VAL A 65 -5.62 -5.83 8.42
CA VAL A 65 -4.36 -6.41 7.96
C VAL A 65 -3.38 -6.61 9.12
N ALA A 66 -3.22 -5.62 10.00
CA ALA A 66 -2.35 -5.74 11.17
C ALA A 66 -2.79 -6.89 12.09
N ARG A 67 -4.10 -7.00 12.35
CA ARG A 67 -4.69 -8.09 13.12
C ARG A 67 -4.42 -9.46 12.50
N LEU A 68 -4.68 -9.62 11.20
CA LEU A 68 -4.47 -10.87 10.47
C LEU A 68 -2.99 -11.28 10.46
N ALA A 69 -2.10 -10.31 10.22
CA ALA A 69 -0.65 -10.52 10.24
C ALA A 69 -0.18 -11.02 11.62
N LYS A 70 -0.56 -10.32 12.69
CA LYS A 70 -0.13 -10.65 14.07
C LYS A 70 -0.75 -11.91 14.63
N ALA A 71 -1.97 -12.25 14.19
CA ALA A 71 -2.61 -13.48 14.59
C ALA A 71 -1.87 -14.75 14.11
N ASN A 72 -1.03 -14.62 13.07
CA ASN A 72 -0.20 -15.70 12.52
C ASN A 72 -0.98 -17.01 12.36
N ILE A 73 -2.07 -16.96 11.59
CA ILE A 73 -3.06 -18.04 11.56
C ILE A 73 -2.47 -19.31 10.94
N GLY A 74 -2.24 -20.31 11.79
CA GLY A 74 -1.79 -21.64 11.38
C GLY A 74 -0.43 -21.62 10.69
N SER A 75 -0.27 -22.44 9.65
CA SER A 75 0.95 -22.54 8.84
C SER A 75 0.97 -21.60 7.63
N ASN A 76 -0.04 -20.73 7.48
CA ASN A 76 -0.19 -19.85 6.31
C ASN A 76 -0.22 -18.37 6.73
N PRO A 77 0.96 -17.75 6.97
CA PRO A 77 1.02 -16.35 7.35
C PRO A 77 0.53 -15.46 6.21
N LEU A 78 -0.08 -14.32 6.55
CA LEU A 78 -0.43 -13.29 5.57
C LEU A 78 0.85 -12.82 4.86
N ARG A 79 0.93 -13.00 3.54
CA ARG A 79 2.10 -12.62 2.73
C ARG A 79 1.92 -11.33 1.97
N VAL A 80 0.71 -11.09 1.46
CA VAL A 80 0.36 -9.93 0.63
C VAL A 80 -1.05 -9.49 0.99
N ALA A 81 -1.26 -8.17 1.09
CA ALA A 81 -2.56 -7.55 1.20
C ALA A 81 -2.63 -6.36 0.24
N CYS A 82 -3.75 -6.23 -0.47
CA CYS A 82 -4.04 -5.07 -1.31
C CYS A 82 -5.20 -4.31 -0.67
N ILE A 83 -5.02 -3.00 -0.50
CA ILE A 83 -6.02 -2.13 0.12
C ILE A 83 -6.30 -0.99 -0.85
N ASP A 84 -7.57 -0.82 -1.21
CA ASP A 84 -8.04 0.43 -1.80
C ASP A 84 -8.09 1.49 -0.69
N VAL A 85 -7.48 2.65 -0.91
CA VAL A 85 -7.44 3.73 0.10
C VAL A 85 -8.84 4.33 0.33
N GLY A 86 -9.80 4.04 -0.53
CA GLY A 86 -11.13 4.60 -0.58
C GLY A 86 -11.30 5.56 -1.75
N GLY A 87 -12.56 5.82 -2.12
CA GLY A 87 -12.92 6.86 -3.08
C GLY A 87 -12.56 8.25 -2.55
N GLY A 88 -12.42 9.23 -3.44
CA GLY A 88 -12.09 10.58 -3.00
C GLY A 88 -11.02 11.30 -3.80
N TRP A 89 -10.12 10.54 -4.41
CA TRP A 89 -8.85 11.05 -4.89
C TRP A 89 -8.91 11.67 -6.28
N ASP A 90 -9.94 11.35 -7.06
CA ASP A 90 -10.19 11.93 -8.38
C ASP A 90 -10.94 13.28 -8.28
N THR A 91 -10.29 14.26 -7.67
CA THR A 91 -10.76 15.65 -7.63
C THR A 91 -10.14 16.45 -8.76
N HIS A 92 -10.84 17.48 -9.25
CA HIS A 92 -10.35 18.40 -10.29
C HIS A 92 -10.51 19.86 -9.90
N ASP A 93 -11.02 20.13 -8.71
CA ASP A 93 -11.38 21.46 -8.23
C ASP A 93 -10.95 21.64 -6.78
N ASN A 94 -10.70 22.88 -6.39
CA ASN A 94 -10.56 23.29 -5.00
C ASN A 94 -9.54 22.47 -4.17
N GLN A 95 -8.50 21.92 -4.80
CA GLN A 95 -7.52 21.04 -4.13
C GLN A 95 -6.60 21.81 -3.18
N GLY A 96 -6.32 23.08 -3.50
CA GLY A 96 -5.53 23.99 -2.67
C GLY A 96 -6.35 24.81 -1.68
N LEU A 97 -7.68 24.77 -1.74
CA LEU A 97 -8.50 25.44 -0.74
C LEU A 97 -8.32 24.75 0.60
N THR A 98 -8.00 25.50 1.64
CA THR A 98 -8.23 25.09 3.03
C THR A 98 -9.30 26.03 3.54
N ASP A 99 -10.47 25.53 3.96
CA ASP A 99 -11.32 26.38 4.80
C ASP A 99 -10.58 26.68 6.12
N TRP A 100 -11.12 27.58 6.95
CA TRP A 100 -10.51 27.97 8.22
C TRP A 100 -10.30 26.80 9.21
N GLY A 101 -10.82 25.59 8.93
CA GLY A 101 -10.63 24.38 9.71
C GLY A 101 -9.82 23.27 9.01
N GLY A 102 -9.26 23.51 7.82
CA GLY A 102 -8.54 22.47 7.05
C GLY A 102 -9.44 21.40 6.42
N ASN A 103 -10.73 21.65 6.27
CA ASN A 103 -11.75 20.67 5.85
C ASN A 103 -11.95 20.56 4.34
N ALA A 104 -10.97 20.88 3.49
CA ALA A 104 -11.14 20.56 2.07
C ALA A 104 -10.88 19.07 1.81
N ARG A 105 -11.52 18.52 0.77
CA ARG A 105 -11.52 17.08 0.48
C ARG A 105 -10.11 16.52 0.35
N PHE A 106 -9.26 17.18 -0.44
CA PHE A 106 -7.90 16.69 -0.72
C PHE A 106 -6.99 16.71 0.54
N PRO A 107 -6.87 17.81 1.30
CA PRO A 107 -6.13 17.81 2.59
C PRO A 107 -6.61 16.76 3.59
N ARG A 108 -7.92 16.52 3.69
CA ARG A 108 -8.48 15.48 4.57
C ARG A 108 -8.08 14.07 4.10
N LEU A 109 -8.07 13.80 2.79
CA LEU A 109 -7.61 12.52 2.23
C LEU A 109 -6.12 12.28 2.50
N VAL A 110 -5.29 13.31 2.32
CA VAL A 110 -3.85 13.25 2.64
C VAL A 110 -3.62 13.01 4.13
N THR A 111 -4.40 13.68 5.00
CA THR A 111 -4.37 13.44 6.46
C THR A 111 -4.76 12.00 6.79
N ASN A 112 -5.80 11.47 6.15
CA ASN A 112 -6.25 10.09 6.36
C ASN A 112 -5.19 9.06 5.94
N LEU A 113 -4.60 9.25 4.75
CA LEU A 113 -3.54 8.41 4.22
C LEU A 113 -2.32 8.42 5.16
N SER A 114 -1.80 9.60 5.48
CA SER A 114 -0.58 9.74 6.28
C SER A 114 -0.75 9.27 7.72
N THR A 115 -1.88 9.59 8.37
CA THR A 115 -2.16 9.18 9.76
C THR A 115 -2.31 7.66 9.86
N ASN A 116 -3.09 7.04 8.98
CA ASN A 116 -3.31 5.59 9.04
C ASN A 116 -2.07 4.78 8.63
N LEU A 117 -1.29 5.25 7.65
CA LEU A 117 0.01 4.62 7.33
C LEU A 117 0.97 4.69 8.52
N LYS A 118 1.02 5.82 9.22
CA LYS A 118 1.82 5.97 10.45
C LYS A 118 1.32 5.02 11.54
N ALA A 119 0.01 4.99 11.78
CA ALA A 119 -0.61 4.09 12.76
C ALA A 119 -0.24 2.64 12.46
N PHE A 120 -0.38 2.19 11.20
CA PHE A 120 0.02 0.84 10.81
C PHE A 120 1.50 0.57 11.10
N CYS A 121 2.39 1.48 10.72
CA CYS A 121 3.82 1.31 10.97
C CYS A 121 4.14 1.19 12.45
N ASP A 122 3.56 2.06 13.29
CA ASP A 122 3.77 2.06 14.74
C ASP A 122 3.23 0.78 15.38
N ASP A 123 2.03 0.35 14.98
CA ASP A 123 1.38 -0.87 15.45
C ASP A 123 2.24 -2.10 15.11
N MET A 124 2.68 -2.23 13.86
CA MET A 124 3.53 -3.35 13.44
C MET A 124 4.92 -3.31 14.10
N ASN A 125 5.48 -2.12 14.37
CA ASN A 125 6.78 -1.97 15.03
C ASN A 125 6.74 -2.23 16.54
N ALA A 126 5.57 -2.08 17.16
CA ALA A 126 5.37 -2.42 18.57
C ALA A 126 5.48 -3.94 18.81
N ASP A 127 5.28 -4.76 17.78
CA ASP A 127 5.46 -6.20 17.83
C ASP A 127 6.87 -6.60 17.33
N PRO A 128 7.71 -7.21 18.18
CA PRO A 128 9.05 -7.66 17.78
C PRO A 128 9.05 -8.66 16.61
N ALA A 129 7.99 -9.45 16.43
CA ALA A 129 7.90 -10.42 15.33
C ALA A 129 7.69 -9.73 13.97
N TRP A 130 7.14 -8.51 13.96
CA TRP A 130 6.78 -7.78 12.74
C TRP A 130 7.66 -6.57 12.46
N ARG A 131 8.38 -6.05 13.45
CA ARG A 131 9.36 -4.97 13.27
C ARG A 131 10.41 -5.36 12.21
N GLY A 132 10.42 -4.66 11.09
CA GLY A 132 11.32 -4.94 9.95
C GLY A 132 10.88 -6.07 9.00
N HIS A 133 9.67 -6.61 9.20
CA HIS A 133 9.15 -7.73 8.42
C HIS A 133 7.96 -7.37 7.52
N TYR A 134 7.69 -6.07 7.29
CA TYR A 134 6.68 -5.59 6.34
C TYR A 134 7.24 -4.55 5.37
N THR A 135 6.69 -4.51 4.15
CA THR A 135 6.96 -3.45 3.17
C THR A 135 5.62 -2.96 2.64
N ILE A 136 5.39 -1.65 2.72
CA ILE A 136 4.22 -1.00 2.13
C ILE A 136 4.67 -0.33 0.84
N VAL A 137 3.91 -0.56 -0.23
CA VAL A 137 4.03 0.19 -1.48
C VAL A 137 2.74 0.96 -1.69
N VAL A 138 2.82 2.29 -1.72
CA VAL A 138 1.70 3.16 -2.11
C VAL A 138 1.88 3.52 -3.57
N VAL A 139 0.88 3.18 -4.38
CA VAL A 139 0.82 3.44 -5.81
C VAL A 139 -0.53 4.07 -6.13
N SER A 140 -0.57 4.87 -7.20
CA SER A 140 -1.80 5.44 -7.75
C SER A 140 -1.80 5.23 -9.26
N GLU A 141 -2.99 5.13 -9.84
CA GLU A 141 -3.19 4.92 -11.28
C GLU A 141 -2.89 6.16 -12.13
N PHE A 142 -2.96 7.36 -11.52
CA PHE A 142 -2.70 8.62 -12.21
C PHE A 142 -1.74 9.51 -11.43
N GLY A 143 -1.06 10.39 -12.16
CA GLY A 143 -0.37 11.55 -11.63
C GLY A 143 -1.22 12.81 -11.72
N ARG A 144 -0.60 13.96 -11.45
CA ARG A 144 -1.23 15.28 -11.64
C ARG A 144 -0.39 16.13 -12.59
N VAL A 145 -1.06 16.98 -13.35
CA VAL A 145 -0.38 18.03 -14.11
C VAL A 145 0.23 19.06 -13.15
N LEU A 146 1.31 19.73 -13.57
CA LEU A 146 2.00 20.69 -12.71
C LEU A 146 1.13 21.93 -12.41
N TYR A 147 0.41 22.41 -13.41
CA TYR A 147 -0.31 23.68 -13.34
C TYR A 147 -1.74 23.50 -12.85
N GLN A 148 -2.20 24.47 -12.06
CA GLN A 148 -3.59 24.53 -11.60
C GLN A 148 -4.50 24.88 -12.79
N ASN A 149 -5.69 24.26 -12.83
CA ASN A 149 -6.79 24.60 -13.72
C ASN A 149 -7.65 25.76 -13.16
N ASP A 150 -8.60 26.22 -13.98
CA ASP A 150 -9.49 27.35 -13.64
C ASP A 150 -10.43 27.06 -12.45
N SER A 151 -10.60 25.78 -12.08
CA SER A 151 -11.44 25.33 -10.97
C SER A 151 -10.69 25.23 -9.63
N GLY A 152 -9.42 25.64 -9.56
CA GLY A 152 -8.66 25.57 -8.31
C GLY A 152 -8.07 24.20 -7.98
N GLY A 153 -8.01 23.29 -8.96
CA GLY A 153 -7.39 21.96 -8.83
C GLY A 153 -6.40 21.66 -9.95
N CYS A 154 -5.95 20.40 -10.07
CA CYS A 154 -5.09 19.91 -11.15
C CYS A 154 -5.73 18.71 -11.84
N ASP A 155 -5.60 18.64 -13.16
CA ASP A 155 -6.06 17.50 -13.96
C ASP A 155 -5.10 16.30 -13.88
N HIS A 156 -5.47 15.20 -14.56
CA HIS A 156 -4.68 13.97 -14.60
C HIS A 156 -3.38 14.19 -15.38
N GLY A 157 -2.27 13.81 -14.74
CA GLY A 157 -0.93 13.80 -15.31
C GLY A 157 -0.39 12.38 -15.49
N ALA A 158 0.60 12.23 -16.35
CA ALA A 158 1.13 10.92 -16.71
C ALA A 158 2.07 10.29 -15.66
N GLY A 159 2.88 11.08 -14.96
CA GLY A 159 3.86 10.59 -13.97
C GLY A 159 3.44 10.88 -12.52
N ASN A 160 3.78 9.98 -11.60
CA ASN A 160 3.57 10.12 -10.17
C ASN A 160 4.80 9.61 -9.38
N VAL A 161 4.71 9.58 -8.06
CA VAL A 161 5.62 8.94 -7.14
C VAL A 161 5.00 7.67 -6.56
N LEU A 162 5.81 6.63 -6.41
CA LEU A 162 5.54 5.50 -5.53
C LEU A 162 6.21 5.76 -4.19
N LEU A 163 5.48 5.48 -3.11
CA LEU A 163 6.03 5.54 -1.75
C LEU A 163 6.33 4.13 -1.27
N LEU A 164 7.56 3.88 -0.87
CA LEU A 164 7.97 2.64 -0.20
C LEU A 164 8.21 2.94 1.26
N ILE A 165 7.56 2.18 2.13
CA ILE A 165 7.64 2.36 3.59
C ILE A 165 7.97 1.02 4.22
N GLY A 166 8.89 1.05 5.16
CA GLY A 166 9.27 -0.10 5.96
C GLY A 166 9.93 0.31 7.26
N SER A 167 10.45 -0.65 8.00
CA SER A 167 11.12 -0.42 9.27
C SER A 167 12.31 -1.36 9.47
N GLY A 168 13.12 -1.09 10.49
CA GLY A 168 14.28 -1.94 10.78
C GLY A 168 15.26 -2.04 9.61
N GLY A 169 15.36 -0.97 8.82
CA GLY A 169 16.23 -0.91 7.63
C GLY A 169 15.78 -1.75 6.45
N ASN A 170 14.65 -2.47 6.49
CA ASN A 170 14.22 -3.33 5.37
C ASN A 170 13.87 -2.54 4.10
N VAL A 171 13.58 -1.25 4.24
CA VAL A 171 13.55 -0.24 3.19
C VAL A 171 14.64 0.78 3.52
N ASN A 172 15.51 1.08 2.57
CA ASN A 172 16.51 2.13 2.70
C ASN A 172 15.87 3.48 2.35
N GLY A 173 15.12 4.03 3.29
CA GLY A 173 14.44 5.30 3.09
C GLY A 173 15.33 6.53 3.30
N GLY A 174 14.71 7.70 3.43
CA GLY A 174 15.36 8.99 3.58
C GLY A 174 15.75 9.67 2.27
N GLN A 175 15.41 9.08 1.11
CA GLN A 175 15.85 9.56 -0.19
C GLN A 175 14.81 9.38 -1.30
N VAL A 176 15.02 10.13 -2.39
CA VAL A 176 14.31 9.97 -3.65
C VAL A 176 15.19 9.13 -4.57
N TYR A 177 14.61 8.07 -5.09
CA TYR A 177 15.21 7.10 -5.97
C TYR A 177 14.65 7.23 -7.37
N GLY A 178 15.39 6.76 -8.37
CA GLY A 178 15.06 6.96 -9.78
C GLY A 178 15.51 8.32 -10.30
N ASN A 179 15.36 8.53 -11.60
CA ASN A 179 15.71 9.81 -12.22
C ASN A 179 14.62 10.85 -11.93
N TRP A 180 14.99 11.97 -11.31
CA TRP A 180 14.08 13.10 -11.09
C TRP A 180 14.57 14.29 -11.93
N PRO A 181 14.00 14.53 -13.14
CA PRO A 181 14.45 15.62 -14.02
C PRO A 181 13.99 17.01 -13.55
N GLY A 182 13.31 17.10 -12.40
CA GLY A 182 12.72 18.32 -11.87
C GLY A 182 11.42 18.72 -12.60
N LEU A 183 10.85 19.85 -12.16
CA LEU A 183 9.58 20.37 -12.68
C LEU A 183 9.74 21.19 -13.97
N GLN A 184 10.98 21.47 -14.39
CA GLN A 184 11.29 22.23 -15.61
C GLN A 184 11.14 21.39 -16.89
N LYS A 185 11.10 20.06 -16.76
CA LYS A 185 10.96 19.13 -17.86
C LYS A 185 9.70 18.31 -17.62
N LEU A 186 8.60 18.76 -18.19
CA LEU A 186 7.32 18.06 -18.14
C LEU A 186 7.23 17.02 -19.26
N GLY A 187 6.41 16.01 -19.04
CA GLY A 187 6.11 14.94 -19.97
C GLY A 187 4.79 15.20 -20.70
N PHE A 188 4.08 14.12 -20.99
CA PHE A 188 2.78 14.19 -21.65
C PHE A 188 1.77 15.03 -20.83
N ASN A 189 1.07 15.93 -21.53
CA ASN A 189 0.00 16.79 -20.99
C ASN A 189 0.42 17.61 -19.76
N ASP A 190 1.61 18.20 -19.76
CA ASP A 190 2.16 18.96 -18.62
C ASP A 190 2.25 18.18 -17.29
N GLY A 191 2.18 16.85 -17.38
CA GLY A 191 2.42 15.93 -16.27
C GLY A 191 3.91 15.72 -15.99
N LEU A 192 4.21 15.12 -14.85
CA LEU A 192 5.59 14.71 -14.54
C LEU A 192 6.13 13.72 -15.58
N ASN A 193 7.42 13.83 -15.87
CA ASN A 193 8.10 12.87 -16.73
C ASN A 193 8.16 11.49 -16.09
N ILE A 194 7.91 10.48 -16.92
CA ILE A 194 7.94 9.08 -16.54
C ILE A 194 9.37 8.60 -16.67
N THR A 195 9.96 8.18 -15.56
CA THR A 195 11.37 7.74 -15.55
C THR A 195 11.55 6.30 -15.07
N THR A 196 10.54 5.73 -14.44
CA THR A 196 10.58 4.37 -13.89
C THR A 196 9.26 3.67 -14.15
N ASP A 197 9.34 2.42 -14.59
CA ASP A 197 8.20 1.52 -14.63
C ASP A 197 7.92 0.99 -13.22
N TYR A 198 6.70 1.18 -12.69
CA TYR A 198 6.37 0.70 -11.34
C TYR A 198 6.54 -0.81 -11.17
N ARG A 199 6.38 -1.59 -12.25
CA ARG A 199 6.52 -3.05 -12.22
C ARG A 199 7.94 -3.42 -11.82
N THR A 200 8.93 -2.61 -12.17
CA THR A 200 10.32 -2.80 -11.75
C THR A 200 10.46 -2.66 -10.24
N VAL A 201 9.77 -1.71 -9.62
CA VAL A 201 9.76 -1.51 -8.16
C VAL A 201 9.06 -2.67 -7.45
N LEU A 202 7.90 -3.09 -7.94
CA LEU A 202 7.18 -4.24 -7.40
C LEU A 202 7.98 -5.54 -7.57
N ALA A 203 8.64 -5.74 -8.71
CA ALA A 203 9.51 -6.88 -8.95
C ALA A 203 10.68 -6.94 -7.96
N ASP A 204 11.30 -5.80 -7.64
CA ASP A 204 12.37 -5.73 -6.64
C ASP A 204 11.88 -6.12 -5.25
N VAL A 205 10.67 -5.68 -4.85
CA VAL A 205 10.04 -6.10 -3.59
C VAL A 205 9.77 -7.61 -3.59
N LEU A 206 9.16 -8.15 -4.65
CA LEU A 206 8.86 -9.58 -4.76
C LEU A 206 10.12 -10.44 -4.72
N PHE A 207 11.17 -10.01 -5.41
CA PHE A 207 12.46 -10.72 -5.42
C PHE A 207 13.08 -10.76 -4.02
N ASN A 208 13.25 -9.60 -3.37
CA ASN A 208 13.98 -9.50 -2.11
C ASN A 208 13.16 -9.92 -0.88
N ARG A 209 11.83 -9.80 -0.91
CA ARG A 209 10.97 -10.04 0.27
C ARG A 209 10.16 -11.32 0.18
N MET A 210 9.86 -11.79 -1.02
CA MET A 210 9.04 -12.99 -1.24
C MET A 210 9.81 -14.14 -1.88
N GLY A 211 11.08 -13.93 -2.26
CA GLY A 211 11.92 -14.96 -2.87
C GLY A 211 11.49 -15.35 -4.28
N ALA A 212 10.75 -14.48 -4.97
CA ALA A 212 10.38 -14.72 -6.36
C ALA A 212 11.63 -14.76 -7.24
N THR A 213 11.75 -15.76 -8.11
CA THR A 213 12.87 -15.84 -9.05
C THR A 213 12.70 -14.84 -10.19
N LYS A 214 13.82 -14.47 -10.83
CA LYS A 214 13.77 -13.61 -12.04
C LYS A 214 12.90 -14.22 -13.13
N ASP A 215 12.93 -15.54 -13.28
CA ASP A 215 12.12 -16.25 -14.27
C ASP A 215 10.63 -16.14 -13.93
N GLN A 216 10.23 -16.34 -12.68
CA GLN A 216 8.85 -16.14 -12.23
C GLN A 216 8.38 -14.70 -12.48
N ILE A 217 9.22 -13.72 -12.16
CA ILE A 217 8.95 -12.30 -12.40
C ILE A 217 8.74 -12.04 -13.90
N ASN A 218 9.65 -12.48 -14.76
CA ASN A 218 9.64 -12.13 -16.19
C ASN A 218 8.65 -12.92 -17.04
N THR A 219 8.17 -14.07 -16.56
CA THR A 219 7.31 -14.96 -17.34
C THR A 219 5.90 -15.08 -16.80
N SER A 220 5.70 -14.97 -15.49
CA SER A 220 4.40 -15.23 -14.84
C SER A 220 3.81 -13.99 -14.17
N ILE A 221 4.63 -13.19 -13.47
CA ILE A 221 4.13 -12.06 -12.66
C ILE A 221 4.06 -10.77 -13.48
N PHE A 222 5.15 -10.40 -14.16
CA PHE A 222 5.24 -9.25 -15.04
C PHE A 222 5.82 -9.65 -16.40
N PRO A 223 5.02 -10.36 -17.25
CA PRO A 223 5.46 -10.73 -18.58
C PRO A 223 5.96 -9.51 -19.39
N GLY A 224 7.18 -9.63 -19.93
CA GLY A 224 7.80 -8.58 -20.77
C GLY A 224 8.54 -7.46 -20.02
N LEU A 225 8.65 -7.52 -18.68
CA LEU A 225 9.39 -6.53 -17.89
C LEU A 225 10.91 -6.57 -18.10
N ASN A 226 11.47 -7.75 -18.42
CA ASN A 226 12.92 -8.00 -18.52
C ASN A 226 13.71 -7.57 -17.26
N PHE A 227 13.19 -7.93 -16.09
CA PHE A 227 13.82 -7.74 -14.78
C PHE A 227 15.16 -8.49 -14.68
N GLY A 228 16.27 -7.74 -14.62
CA GLY A 228 17.63 -8.28 -14.60
C GLY A 228 18.10 -8.84 -13.24
N GLY A 229 17.36 -8.55 -12.17
CA GLY A 229 17.73 -8.82 -10.77
C GLY A 229 17.41 -7.63 -9.89
N PRO A 230 17.77 -7.67 -8.59
CA PRO A 230 17.62 -6.53 -7.70
C PRO A 230 18.09 -5.27 -8.40
N LEU A 231 17.43 -4.15 -8.16
CA LEU A 231 17.78 -2.86 -8.75
C LEU A 231 19.10 -2.33 -8.16
N GLY A 232 20.18 -3.07 -8.39
CA GLY A 232 21.58 -2.70 -8.22
C GLY A 232 22.07 -1.87 -9.40
N TYR A 233 21.23 -0.98 -9.93
CA TYR A 233 21.75 0.20 -10.59
C TYR A 233 22.33 1.07 -9.48
N THR A 234 23.57 1.50 -9.68
CA THR A 234 24.29 2.47 -8.85
C THR A 234 23.32 3.46 -8.20
N ASP A 235 23.26 3.37 -6.87
CA ASP A 235 22.61 4.28 -5.91
C ASP A 235 21.14 4.06 -5.51
N LEU A 236 20.40 3.06 -6.00
CA LEU A 236 18.98 2.93 -5.57
C LEU A 236 18.70 2.04 -4.35
N GLY A 237 19.64 1.22 -3.88
CA GLY A 237 19.65 0.54 -2.56
C GLY A 237 18.33 0.25 -1.83
N LEU A 238 17.21 -0.07 -2.51
CA LEU A 238 15.84 0.18 -2.01
C LEU A 238 15.53 -0.62 -0.76
N LEU A 239 16.09 -1.82 -0.67
CA LEU A 239 15.87 -2.81 0.37
C LEU A 239 17.21 -3.27 0.92
N ASN A 240 17.36 -3.30 2.24
CA ASN A 240 18.58 -3.81 2.87
C ASN A 240 18.51 -5.33 3.05
N GLN A 241 19.55 -6.04 2.59
CA GLN A 241 19.66 -7.50 2.74
C GLN A 241 20.04 -7.94 4.17
N GLN A 242 20.55 -7.04 5.00
CA GLN A 242 20.91 -7.28 6.40
C GLN A 242 20.38 -6.14 7.26
N ALA A 243 19.17 -6.30 7.79
CA ALA A 243 18.49 -5.32 8.65
C ALA A 243 19.21 -5.14 10.01
N PRO A 244 19.74 -3.95 10.35
CA PRO A 244 20.09 -3.59 11.72
C PRO A 244 18.95 -2.80 12.40
N SER A 245 18.95 -2.78 13.74
CA SER A 245 17.86 -2.26 14.57
C SER A 245 17.83 -0.73 14.69
N VAL A 246 17.27 0.02 13.73
CA VAL A 246 16.84 1.42 13.98
C VAL A 246 15.74 1.88 13.01
N GLY A 247 14.65 2.48 13.54
CA GLY A 247 13.75 3.42 12.85
C GLY A 247 12.84 2.92 11.71
N ALA A 248 11.78 3.68 11.42
CA ALA A 248 10.97 3.55 10.21
C ALA A 248 11.55 4.45 9.11
N HIS A 249 11.67 3.93 7.89
CA HIS A 249 12.35 4.62 6.77
C HIS A 249 11.41 4.70 5.56
N LYS A 250 11.39 5.85 4.87
CA LYS A 250 10.51 6.13 3.71
C LYS A 250 11.31 6.42 2.45
N ALA A 251 10.97 5.80 1.33
CA ALA A 251 11.61 5.99 0.02
C ALA A 251 10.60 6.49 -1.01
N PHE A 252 11.01 7.40 -1.90
CA PHE A 252 10.19 7.93 -2.99
C PHE A 252 10.76 7.49 -4.33
N ILE A 253 9.95 6.98 -5.24
CA ILE A 253 10.39 6.61 -6.59
C ILE A 253 9.44 7.24 -7.60
N PRO A 254 9.86 8.19 -8.46
CA PRO A 254 9.04 8.61 -9.59
C PRO A 254 8.74 7.38 -10.45
N ALA A 255 7.48 6.97 -10.53
CA ALA A 255 7.05 5.80 -11.27
C ALA A 255 5.63 5.98 -11.82
N VAL A 256 5.28 5.12 -12.78
CA VAL A 256 3.99 5.11 -13.49
C VAL A 256 3.22 3.88 -13.13
N ASN A 257 1.89 3.96 -13.08
CA ASN A 257 1.00 2.82 -13.21
C ASN A 257 0.31 2.96 -14.59
N ARG A 258 0.44 1.98 -15.47
CA ARG A 258 -0.31 1.87 -16.74
C ARG A 258 -0.64 0.41 -16.97
#